data_AF-A0A2M7TL26-F1
#
_entry.id   AF-A0A2M7TL26-F1
#
_cell.length_a   1.000
_cell.length_b   1.000
_cell.length_c   1.000
_cell.angle_alpha   90.00
_cell.angle_beta   90.00
_cell.angle_gamma   90.00
#
_symmetry.space_group_name_H-M   'P 1'
#
loop_
_entity.id
_entity.type
_entity.pdbx_description
1 polymer ?
#
loop_
_entity_poly.entity_id
_entity_poly.type
_entity_poly.pdbx_seq_one_letter_code
_entity_poly.pdbx_strand_id
1 'polypeptide(L)'
;PTLSEFIEHVNRFSTLHAQILFKEGIKPSLFRIIANPLAKFIQNYIFRLGFLDGTPGIIVALMMSFHSFLARAKLYQLWRK
;
A
#
# COMPACT_ATOMS: atom_id res chain seq x y z
N PRO A 1 -9.33 -17.17 2.57
CA PRO A 1 -9.67 -16.05 1.68
C PRO A 1 -9.30 -16.36 0.22
N THR A 2 -10.24 -16.16 -0.69
CA THR A 2 -9.92 -16.23 -2.13
C THR A 2 -9.06 -15.03 -2.54
N LEU A 3 -8.36 -15.13 -3.68
CA LEU A 3 -7.61 -14.01 -4.23
C LEU A 3 -8.51 -12.78 -4.47
N SER A 4 -9.76 -13.02 -4.88
CA SER A 4 -10.75 -11.96 -5.13
C SER A 4 -11.13 -11.21 -3.86
N GLU A 5 -11.45 -11.93 -2.78
CA GLU A 5 -11.74 -11.31 -1.46
C GLU A 5 -10.56 -10.45 -0.98
N PHE A 6 -9.34 -10.94 -1.20
CA PHE A 6 -8.14 -10.20 -0.86
C PHE A 6 -8.03 -8.87 -1.64
N ILE A 7 -8.24 -8.90 -2.96
CA ILE A 7 -8.20 -7.69 -3.80
C ILE A 7 -9.27 -6.70 -3.35
N GLU A 8 -10.47 -7.18 -3.02
CA GLU A 8 -11.55 -6.35 -2.52
C GLU A 8 -11.19 -5.67 -1.20
N HIS A 9 -10.60 -6.42 -0.27
CA HIS A 9 -10.10 -5.87 1.00
C HIS A 9 -9.04 -4.80 0.75
N VAL A 10 -8.02 -5.09 -0.07
CA VAL A 10 -6.97 -4.12 -0.42
C VAL A 10 -7.58 -2.86 -1.03
N ASN A 11 -8.54 -3.00 -1.93
CA ASN A 11 -9.22 -1.87 -2.55
C ASN A 11 -9.97 -1.02 -1.52
N ARG A 12 -10.78 -1.65 -0.65
CA ARG A 12 -11.53 -0.96 0.40
C ARG A 12 -10.60 -0.24 1.39
N PHE A 13 -9.61 -0.93 1.93
CA PHE A 13 -8.71 -0.35 2.92
C PHE A 13 -7.81 0.74 2.32
N SER A 14 -7.34 0.59 1.09
CA SER A 14 -6.54 1.63 0.43
C SER A 14 -7.38 2.88 0.14
N THR A 15 -8.67 2.74 -0.17
CA THR A 15 -9.59 3.88 -0.28
C THR A 15 -9.76 4.60 1.05
N LEU A 16 -10.00 3.87 2.13
CA LEU A 16 -10.12 4.45 3.47
C LEU A 16 -8.85 5.23 3.86
N HIS A 17 -7.68 4.63 3.63
CA HIS A 17 -6.39 5.26 3.89
C HIS A 17 -6.22 6.56 3.07
N ALA A 18 -6.58 6.55 1.79
CA ALA A 18 -6.54 7.76 0.96
C ALA A 18 -7.43 8.88 1.50
N GLN A 19 -8.63 8.56 1.97
CA GLN A 19 -9.56 9.52 2.57
C GLN A 19 -9.01 10.10 3.88
N ILE A 20 -8.37 9.28 4.72
CA ILE A 20 -7.74 9.74 5.96
C ILE A 20 -6.62 10.74 5.64
N LEU A 21 -5.70 10.38 4.75
CA LEU A 21 -4.60 11.26 4.34
C LEU A 21 -5.12 12.58 3.73
N PHE A 22 -6.22 12.52 2.98
CA PHE A 22 -6.86 13.70 2.42
C PHE A 22 -7.43 14.61 3.53
N LYS A 23 -8.14 14.04 4.51
CA LYS A 23 -8.67 14.77 5.67
C LYS A 23 -7.56 15.38 6.54
N GLU A 24 -6.41 14.73 6.62
CA GLU A 24 -5.20 15.25 7.29
C GLU A 24 -4.49 16.36 6.50
N GLY A 25 -4.99 16.72 5.30
CA GLY A 25 -4.38 17.76 4.48
C GLY A 25 -3.07 17.33 3.81
N ILE A 26 -2.78 16.02 3.78
CA ILE A 26 -1.55 15.50 3.16
C ILE A 26 -1.65 15.65 1.65
N LYS A 27 -0.75 16.47 1.08
CA LYS A 27 -0.64 16.66 -0.36
C LYS A 27 0.02 15.43 -1.02
N PRO A 28 -0.46 15.02 -2.21
CA PRO A 28 0.14 13.93 -2.96
C PRO A 28 1.50 14.36 -3.50
N SER A 29 2.43 13.42 -3.54
CA SER A 29 3.77 13.64 -4.08
C SER A 29 4.18 12.40 -4.86
N LEU A 30 4.68 12.60 -6.08
CA LEU A 30 5.18 11.51 -6.91
C LEU A 30 6.27 10.71 -6.19
N PHE A 31 7.15 11.42 -5.46
CA PHE A 31 8.15 10.79 -4.62
C PHE A 31 7.52 9.84 -3.58
N ARG A 32 6.49 10.30 -2.85
CA ARG A 32 5.80 9.46 -1.85
C ARG A 32 5.05 8.28 -2.49
N ILE A 33 4.48 8.47 -3.69
CA ILE A 33 3.79 7.41 -4.43
C ILE A 33 4.73 6.25 -4.74
N ILE A 34 6.02 6.52 -5.03
CA ILE A 34 7.00 5.49 -5.39
C ILE A 34 7.80 5.01 -4.17
N ALA A 35 8.31 5.94 -3.36
CA ALA A 35 9.20 5.63 -2.25
C ALA A 35 8.50 4.85 -1.13
N ASN A 36 7.24 5.16 -0.81
CA ASN A 36 6.56 4.51 0.31
C ASN A 36 6.19 3.05 0.06
N PRO A 37 5.72 2.63 -1.14
CA PRO A 37 5.59 1.22 -1.49
C PRO A 37 6.92 0.47 -1.42
N LEU A 38 7.99 1.03 -1.97
CA LEU A 38 9.33 0.43 -1.91
C LEU A 38 9.81 0.28 -0.46
N ALA A 39 9.68 1.34 0.35
CA ALA A 39 10.00 1.29 1.77
C ALA A 39 9.16 0.24 2.51
N LYS A 40 7.87 0.08 2.16
CA LYS A 40 7.01 -0.97 2.74
C LYS A 40 7.43 -2.36 2.31
N PHE A 41 7.86 -2.55 1.07
CA PHE A 41 8.39 -3.84 0.62
C PHE A 41 9.67 -4.19 1.38
N ILE A 42 10.65 -3.28 1.41
CA ILE A 42 11.92 -3.47 2.14
C ILE A 42 11.66 -3.72 3.63
N GLN A 43 10.75 -2.96 4.24
CA GLN A 43 10.33 -3.15 5.64
C GLN A 43 9.78 -4.54 5.90
N ASN A 44 8.82 -5.01 5.10
CA ASN A 44 8.16 -6.28 5.37
C ASN A 44 8.99 -7.49 4.93
N TYR A 45 9.74 -7.36 3.84
CA TYR A 45 10.52 -8.46 3.30
C TYR A 45 11.87 -8.61 4.01
N ILE A 46 12.64 -7.52 4.15
CA ILE A 46 14.00 -7.55 4.70
C ILE A 46 13.97 -7.35 6.22
N PHE A 47 13.44 -6.22 6.69
CA PHE A 47 13.52 -5.86 8.12
C PHE A 47 12.64 -6.73 9.02
N ARG A 48 11.49 -7.19 8.52
CA ARG A 48 10.64 -8.15 9.23
C ARG A 48 10.96 -9.61 8.92
N LEU A 49 12.07 -9.86 8.23
CA LEU A 49 12.54 -11.20 7.89
C LEU A 49 11.51 -12.03 7.12
N GLY A 50 10.62 -11.40 6.35
CA GLY A 50 9.61 -12.11 5.55
C GLY A 50 10.23 -13.06 4.52
N PHE A 51 11.49 -12.87 4.13
CA PHE A 51 12.20 -13.85 3.32
C PHE A 51 12.39 -15.22 4.01
N LEU A 52 12.35 -15.28 5.35
CA LEU A 52 12.40 -16.54 6.11
C LEU A 52 11.10 -17.35 5.97
N ASP A 53 9.99 -16.67 5.73
CA ASP A 53 8.68 -17.30 5.50
C ASP A 53 8.57 -17.89 4.08
N GLY A 54 9.57 -17.68 3.22
CA GLY A 54 9.57 -18.15 1.83
C GLY A 54 8.50 -17.47 0.97
N THR A 55 7.75 -18.27 0.22
CA THR A 55 6.71 -17.78 -0.72
C THR A 55 5.60 -16.96 -0.05
N PRO A 56 5.03 -17.37 1.10
CA PRO A 56 4.10 -16.53 1.85
C PRO A 56 4.63 -15.12 2.17
N GLY A 57 5.90 -15.01 2.56
CA GLY A 57 6.48 -13.74 2.98
C GLY A 57 6.65 -12.75 1.82
N ILE A 58 7.07 -13.20 0.64
CA ILE A 58 7.12 -12.34 -0.54
C ILE A 58 5.73 -11.90 -0.98
N ILE A 59 4.73 -12.78 -0.89
CA ILE A 59 3.33 -12.44 -1.21
C ILE A 59 2.86 -11.31 -0.28
N VAL A 60 3.02 -11.47 1.05
CA VAL A 60 2.60 -10.45 2.03
C VAL A 60 3.34 -9.13 1.83
N ALA A 61 4.65 -9.17 1.56
CA ALA A 61 5.43 -7.95 1.33
C ALA A 61 4.94 -7.19 0.09
N LEU A 62 4.66 -7.90 -1.01
CA LEU A 62 4.10 -7.31 -2.23
C LEU A 62 2.69 -6.77 -2.01
N MET A 63 1.83 -7.51 -1.32
CA MET A 63 0.48 -7.08 -0.95
C MET A 63 0.49 -5.76 -0.17
N MET A 64 1.34 -5.65 0.85
CA MET A 64 1.46 -4.45 1.68
C MET A 64 2.03 -3.27 0.90
N SER A 65 3.00 -3.53 0.01
CA SER A 65 3.52 -2.53 -0.92
C SER A 65 2.44 -2.03 -1.88
N PHE A 66 1.63 -2.95 -2.44
CA PHE A 66 0.56 -2.61 -3.37
C PHE A 66 -0.56 -1.80 -2.71
N HIS A 67 -0.97 -2.16 -1.50
CA HIS A 67 -1.89 -1.34 -0.70
C HIS A 67 -1.34 0.08 -0.50
N SER A 68 -0.05 0.19 -0.14
CA SER A 68 0.64 1.46 0.07
C SER A 68 0.64 2.33 -1.20
N PHE A 69 0.81 1.70 -2.36
CA PHE A 69 0.75 2.37 -3.66
C PHE A 69 -0.67 2.88 -3.95
N LEU A 70 -1.67 2.00 -3.85
CA LEU A 70 -3.06 2.35 -4.15
C LEU A 70 -3.59 3.48 -3.26
N ALA A 71 -3.26 3.48 -1.97
CA ALA A 71 -3.68 4.54 -1.06
C ALA A 71 -3.19 5.93 -1.53
N ARG A 72 -1.96 6.00 -2.05
CA ARG A 72 -1.37 7.26 -2.53
C ARG A 72 -1.82 7.65 -3.92
N ALA A 73 -2.04 6.68 -4.80
CA ALA A 73 -2.65 6.92 -6.11
C ALA A 73 -4.08 7.47 -5.96
N LYS A 74 -4.88 6.89 -5.05
CA LYS A 74 -6.23 7.38 -4.74
C LYS A 74 -6.20 8.75 -4.07
N LEU A 75 -5.25 9.01 -3.17
CA LEU A 75 -5.05 10.35 -2.60
C LEU A 75 -4.78 11.38 -3.70
N TYR A 76 -3.90 11.04 -4.67
CA TYR A 76 -3.64 11.91 -5.81
C TYR A 76 -4.91 12.20 -6.63
N GLN A 77 -5.78 11.21 -6.82
CA GLN A 77 -7.07 11.42 -7.48
C GLN A 77 -8.00 12.33 -6.68
N LEU A 78 -8.05 12.20 -5.34
CA LEU A 78 -8.88 13.05 -4.49
C LEU A 78 -8.49 14.53 -4.57
N TRP A 79 -7.20 14.84 -4.68
CA TRP A 79 -6.71 16.21 -4.84
C TRP A 79 -6.85 16.79 -6.25
N ARG A 80 -7.18 15.95 -7.25
CA ARG A 80 -7.38 16.35 -8.65
C ARG A 80 -8.85 16.48 -9.04
N LYS A 81 -9.77 16.11 -8.16
CA LYS A 81 -11.19 16.40 -8.29
C LYS A 81 -11.47 17.80 -7.79
#